data_AF-A0A081GM57-F1
#
_entry.id   AF-A0A081GM57-F1
#
_cell.length_a   1.000
_cell.length_b   1.000
_cell.length_c   1.000
_cell.angle_alpha   90.00
_cell.angle_beta   90.00
_cell.angle_gamma   90.00
#
_symmetry.space_group_name_H-M   'P 1'
#
loop_
_entity.id
_entity.type
_entity.pdbx_description
1 polymer ?
#
loop_
_entity_poly.entity_id
_entity_poly.type
_entity_poly.pdbx_seq_one_letter_code
_entity_poly.pdbx_strand_id
1 'polypeptide(L)'
;MSTKAYPLTGGEPSPDLQDLASRYGTYRRAMRMLVLEGKSLRNVQRTVCWEQLALLHGCRPARFVAPEALYQQLCRESSAGGVAPKR
;
A
#
# COMPACT_ATOMS: atom_id res chain seq x y z
N MET A 1 -9.12 -14.93 22.19
CA MET A 1 -9.49 -14.57 20.79
C MET A 1 -8.84 -13.23 20.49
N SER A 2 -7.77 -13.22 19.68
CA SER A 2 -6.91 -12.05 19.47
C SER A 2 -7.59 -10.95 18.66
N THR A 3 -8.13 -9.95 19.37
CA THR A 3 -8.44 -8.65 18.79
C THR A 3 -7.14 -7.88 18.58
N LYS A 4 -6.58 -7.96 17.38
CA LYS A 4 -5.64 -6.94 16.92
C LYS A 4 -6.43 -5.65 16.71
N ALA A 5 -6.48 -4.83 17.75
CA ALA A 5 -6.89 -3.43 17.67
C ALA A 5 -5.84 -2.70 16.81
N TYR A 6 -6.19 -2.40 15.57
CA TYR A 6 -5.42 -1.49 14.74
C TYR A 6 -5.91 -0.07 15.04
N PRO A 7 -5.10 0.80 15.68
CA PRO A 7 -5.49 2.20 15.90
C PRO A 7 -5.53 2.91 14.54
N LEU A 8 -6.75 3.23 14.09
CA LEU A 8 -7.02 3.92 12.84
C LEU A 8 -6.69 5.42 13.00
N THR A 9 -5.52 5.81 12.52
CA THR A 9 -5.19 7.23 12.31
C THR A 9 -6.01 7.76 11.12
N GLY A 10 -7.10 8.49 11.44
CA GLY A 10 -7.68 9.52 10.57
C GLY A 10 -8.61 9.07 9.45
N GLY A 11 -9.85 8.73 9.79
CA GLY A 11 -11.00 8.77 8.88
C GLY A 11 -11.84 7.49 8.86
N GLU A 12 -12.81 7.37 9.77
CA GLU A 12 -13.96 6.45 9.62
C GLU A 12 -14.62 6.65 8.24
N PRO A 13 -15.08 5.58 7.52
CA PRO A 13 -16.18 4.74 7.99
C PRO A 13 -16.06 3.23 7.66
N SER A 14 -16.62 2.38 8.51
CA SER A 14 -16.94 0.98 8.16
C SER A 14 -18.21 0.94 7.29
N PRO A 15 -18.08 0.60 6.00
CA PRO A 15 -18.69 -0.62 5.45
C PRO A 15 -17.70 -1.44 4.59
N ASP A 16 -17.10 -2.41 5.27
CA ASP A 16 -16.39 -3.65 4.88
C ASP A 16 -15.92 -3.83 3.43
N LEU A 17 -14.61 -3.70 3.22
CA LEU A 17 -13.82 -4.21 2.08
C LEU A 17 -14.17 -3.70 0.67
N GLN A 18 -15.43 -3.53 0.29
CA GLN A 18 -15.84 -3.05 -1.03
C GLN A 18 -15.52 -1.58 -1.20
N ASP A 19 -15.83 -0.74 -0.22
CA ASP A 19 -15.46 0.67 -0.27
C ASP A 19 -13.94 0.84 -0.24
N LEU A 20 -13.26 0.03 0.58
CA LEU A 20 -11.80 0.01 0.66
C LEU A 20 -11.16 -0.46 -0.66
N ALA A 21 -11.77 -1.43 -1.34
CA ALA A 21 -11.38 -1.88 -2.68
C ALA A 21 -11.63 -0.79 -3.74
N SER A 22 -12.69 0.00 -3.62
CA SER A 22 -12.92 1.17 -4.48
C SER A 22 -11.83 2.23 -4.28
N ARG A 23 -11.36 2.43 -3.04
CA ARG A 23 -10.24 3.33 -2.71
C ARG A 23 -8.85 2.73 -3.04
N TYR A 24 -8.76 1.45 -3.39
CA TYR A 24 -7.53 0.76 -3.77
C TYR A 24 -6.78 1.47 -4.90
N GLY A 25 -7.51 1.99 -5.90
CA GLY A 25 -6.93 2.76 -6.99
C GLY A 25 -6.16 3.99 -6.49
N THR A 26 -6.68 4.67 -5.48
CA THR A 26 -6.05 5.83 -4.83
C THR A 26 -4.81 5.41 -4.05
N TYR A 27 -4.88 4.34 -3.25
CA TYR A 27 -3.72 3.82 -2.51
C TYR A 27 -2.60 3.36 -3.44
N ARG A 28 -2.94 2.74 -4.58
CA ARG A 28 -1.96 2.32 -5.60
C ARG A 28 -1.28 3.50 -6.27
N ARG A 29 -2.04 4.56 -6.59
CA ARG A 29 -1.48 5.82 -7.13
C ARG A 29 -0.58 6.51 -6.12
N ALA A 30 -1.02 6.60 -4.86
CA ALA A 30 -0.21 7.16 -3.78
C ALA A 30 1.10 6.37 -3.61
N MET A 31 1.03 5.04 -3.59
CA MET A 31 2.24 4.20 -3.50
C MET A 31 3.18 4.42 -4.68
N ARG A 32 2.66 4.55 -5.90
CA ARG A 32 3.47 4.90 -7.08
C ARG A 32 4.18 6.24 -6.91
N MET A 33 3.49 7.25 -6.36
CA MET A 33 4.13 8.54 -6.07
C MET A 33 5.25 8.40 -5.03
N LEU A 34 5.03 7.65 -3.95
CA LEU A 34 6.06 7.42 -2.92
C LEU A 34 7.29 6.71 -3.50
N VAL A 35 7.09 5.73 -4.39
CA VAL A 35 8.17 5.03 -5.10
C VAL A 35 8.93 5.99 -6.02
N LEU A 36 8.23 6.83 -6.78
CA LEU A 36 8.83 7.86 -7.65
C LEU A 36 9.63 8.89 -6.85
N GLU A 37 9.18 9.22 -5.64
CA GLU A 37 9.89 10.09 -4.70
C GLU A 37 11.18 9.45 -4.13
N GLY A 38 11.41 8.16 -4.41
CA GLY A 38 12.54 7.41 -3.85
C GLY A 38 12.37 7.05 -2.38
N LYS A 39 11.14 7.07 -1.85
CA LYS A 39 10.90 6.66 -0.45
C LYS A 39 11.21 5.19 -0.29
N SER A 40 12.09 4.91 0.68
CA SER A 40 12.43 3.53 1.05
C SER A 40 11.20 2.79 1.58
N LEU A 41 11.18 1.48 1.37
CA LEU A 41 10.11 0.58 1.81
C LEU A 41 9.73 0.78 3.28
N ARG A 42 10.72 0.99 4.16
CA ARG A 42 10.52 1.30 5.59
C ARG A 42 9.68 2.54 5.86
N ASN A 43 9.80 3.59 5.04
CA ASN A 43 8.99 4.80 5.16
C ASN A 43 7.59 4.56 4.62
N VAL A 44 7.46 3.84 3.50
CA VAL A 44 6.17 3.50 2.91
C VAL A 44 5.35 2.62 3.85
N GLN A 45 5.99 1.69 4.57
CA GLN A 45 5.35 0.85 5.58
C GLN A 45 4.68 1.63 6.72
N ARG A 46 5.15 2.83 7.03
CA ARG A 46 4.57 3.69 8.07
C ARG A 46 3.45 4.59 7.54
N THR A 47 3.07 4.46 6.27
CA THR A 47 1.99 5.24 5.67
C THR A 47 0.66 4.50 5.77
N VAL A 48 -0.41 5.27 5.93
CA VAL A 48 -1.79 4.75 5.95
C VAL A 48 -2.10 3.92 4.71
N CYS A 49 -1.58 4.31 3.53
CA CYS A 49 -1.80 3.56 2.28
C CYS A 49 -1.29 2.11 2.37
N TRP A 50 -0.14 1.89 3.02
CA TRP A 50 0.42 0.55 3.21
C TRP A 50 -0.43 -0.28 4.16
N GLU A 51 -0.84 0.30 5.31
CA GLU A 51 -1.67 -0.39 6.29
C GLU A 51 -3.02 -0.81 5.68
N GLN A 52 -3.66 0.05 4.89
CA GLN A 52 -4.92 -0.27 4.21
C GLN A 52 -4.75 -1.38 3.16
N LEU A 53 -3.64 -1.39 2.41
CA LEU A 53 -3.32 -2.48 1.48
C LEU A 53 -3.03 -3.80 2.19
N ALA A 54 -2.31 -3.75 3.32
CA ALA A 54 -2.04 -4.92 4.14
C ALA A 54 -3.32 -5.50 4.75
N LEU A 55 -4.26 -4.64 5.18
CA LEU A 55 -5.58 -5.04 5.65
C LEU A 55 -6.40 -5.69 4.54
N LEU A 56 -6.46 -5.10 3.34
CA LEU A 56 -7.13 -5.69 2.17
C LEU A 56 -6.57 -7.08 1.82
N HIS A 57 -5.25 -7.21 1.80
CA HIS A 57 -4.58 -8.47 1.54
C HIS A 57 -4.86 -9.49 2.65
N GLY A 58 -4.81 -9.09 3.92
CA GLY A 58 -5.11 -9.96 5.06
C GLY A 58 -6.55 -10.47 5.05
N CYS A 59 -7.51 -9.64 4.64
CA CYS A 59 -8.90 -10.04 4.51
C CYS A 59 -9.19 -10.86 3.24
N ARG A 60 -8.49 -10.62 2.12
CA ARG A 60 -8.69 -11.32 0.84
C ARG A 60 -7.38 -11.53 0.06
N PRO A 61 -6.54 -12.50 0.48
CA PRO A 61 -5.25 -12.75 -0.17
C PRO A 61 -5.40 -13.28 -1.60
N ALA A 62 -6.55 -13.89 -1.93
CA ALA A 62 -6.86 -14.37 -3.28
C ALA A 62 -7.18 -13.26 -4.28
N ARG A 63 -7.48 -12.03 -3.82
CA ARG A 63 -7.99 -10.94 -4.66
C ARG A 63 -7.11 -9.70 -4.67
N PHE A 64 -6.28 -9.52 -3.63
CA PHE A 64 -5.36 -8.38 -3.51
C PHE A 64 -3.93 -8.85 -3.36
N VAL A 65 -3.01 -8.21 -4.10
CA VAL A 65 -1.56 -8.46 -4.03
C VAL A 65 -1.00 -7.85 -2.75
N ALA A 66 0.00 -8.51 -2.16
CA ALA A 66 0.69 -8.00 -0.98
C ALA A 66 1.31 -6.62 -1.27
N PRO A 67 1.23 -5.66 -0.32
CA PRO A 67 1.77 -4.31 -0.53
C PRO A 67 3.28 -4.32 -0.85
N GLU A 68 4.02 -5.31 -0.35
CA GLU A 68 5.44 -5.50 -0.66
C GLU A 68 5.68 -5.90 -2.12
N ALA A 69 4.94 -6.88 -2.63
CA ALA A 69 5.00 -7.28 -4.04
C ALA A 69 4.55 -6.14 -4.96
N LEU A 70 3.53 -5.38 -4.56
CA LEU A 70 3.06 -4.21 -5.30
C LEU A 70 4.12 -3.09 -5.32
N TYR A 71 4.80 -2.84 -4.19
CA TYR A 71 5.92 -1.91 -4.11
C TYR A 71 7.10 -2.36 -4.97
N GLN A 72 7.49 -3.64 -4.93
CA GLN A 72 8.57 -4.17 -5.77
C GLN A 72 8.23 -4.06 -7.26
N GLN A 73 6.99 -4.37 -7.65
CA GLN A 73 6.52 -4.22 -9.02
C GLN A 73 6.55 -2.75 -9.46
N LEU A 74 6.05 -1.83 -8.63
CA LEU A 74 6.09 -0.39 -8.89
C LEU A 74 7.52 0.14 -8.94
N CYS A 75 8.40 -0.33 -8.06
CA CYS A 75 9.80 0.01 -8.05
C CYS A 75 10.46 -0.44 -9.34
N ARG A 76 10.22 -1.67 -9.79
CA ARG A 76 10.72 -2.18 -11.07
C ARG A 76 10.16 -1.40 -12.26
N GLU A 77 8.87 -1.07 -12.27
CA GLU A 77 8.22 -0.28 -13.34
C GLU A 77 8.75 1.16 -13.37
N SER A 78 8.93 1.76 -12.19
CA SER A 78 9.50 3.11 -12.03
C SER A 78 10.97 3.14 -12.44
N SER A 79 11.75 2.13 -12.04
CA SER A 79 13.16 2.00 -12.43
C SER A 79 13.34 1.63 -13.90
N ALA A 80 12.36 0.96 -14.51
CA ALA A 80 12.33 0.71 -15.96
C ALA A 80 12.00 1.99 -16.77
N GLY A 81 11.40 3.01 -16.13
CA GLY A 81 11.06 4.30 -16.74
C GLY A 81 12.04 5.45 -16.48
N GLY A 82 12.97 5.33 -15.54
CA GLY A 82 13.99 6.35 -15.35
C GLY A 82 14.62 6.36 -13.94
N VAL A 83 15.95 6.46 -13.95
CA VAL A 83 16.83 6.81 -12.82
C VAL A 83 17.04 5.70 -11.77
N ALA A 84 18.16 5.02 -11.95
CA ALA A 84 18.92 4.36 -10.89
C ALA A 84 19.33 5.38 -9.80
N PRO A 85 19.13 5.09 -8.50
CA PRO A 85 19.82 5.82 -7.46
C PRO A 85 21.29 5.39 -7.46
N LYS A 86 22.13 6.33 -7.90
CA LYS A 86 23.59 6.30 -7.80
C LYS A 86 23.97 6.08 -6.33
N ARG A 87 24.60 4.95 -6.03
CA ARG A 87 25.46 4.78 -4.86
C ARG A 87 26.87 4.56 -5.35
#